data_AF-A0A260SDG2-F1
#
_entry.id   AF-A0A260SDG2-F1
#
_cell.length_a   1.000
_cell.length_b   1.000
_cell.length_c   1.000
_cell.angle_alpha   90.00
_cell.angle_beta   90.00
_cell.angle_gamma   90.00
#
_symmetry.space_group_name_H-M   'P 1'
#
loop_
_entity.id
_entity.type
_entity.pdbx_description
1 polymer ?
#
loop_
_entity_poly.entity_id
_entity_poly.type
_entity_poly.pdbx_seq_one_letter_code
_entity_poly.pdbx_strand_id
1 'polypeptide(L)'
;MAAPLPPPAAADISSWRSDALCAQTDPEEFFPPPGGATSRAKRVCAECPARAACLAHALTYNEQHGIWGGKTPRERQELQHTTAIESRPTRHQQQALTIATLSAQNVPAESSASQLGITTRQVYRIRSRTA
;
A
#
# COMPACT_ATOMS: atom_id res chain seq x y z
N MET A 1 -22.27 -5.90 16.10
CA MET A 1 -21.82 -4.56 16.51
C MET A 1 -20.33 -4.45 16.21
N ALA A 2 -19.89 -3.25 15.83
CA ALA A 2 -18.54 -2.85 15.37
C ALA A 2 -18.16 -3.21 13.92
N ALA A 3 -18.26 -2.21 13.05
CA ALA A 3 -17.60 -2.18 11.75
C ALA A 3 -16.08 -1.94 11.91
N PRO A 4 -15.22 -2.50 11.05
CA PRO A 4 -13.83 -2.09 10.97
C PRO A 4 -13.70 -0.79 10.16
N LEU A 5 -12.87 0.11 10.67
CA LEU A 5 -12.61 1.45 10.16
C LEU A 5 -12.18 1.44 8.66
N PRO A 6 -12.64 2.41 7.85
CA PRO A 6 -12.23 2.55 6.47
C PRO A 6 -10.76 3.00 6.37
N PRO A 7 -10.00 2.52 5.37
CA PRO A 7 -8.71 3.10 5.04
C PRO A 7 -8.90 4.60 4.72
N PRO A 8 -7.96 5.48 5.11
CA PRO A 8 -8.13 6.92 4.96
C PRO A 8 -8.27 7.28 3.47
N ALA A 9 -9.26 8.11 3.13
CA ALA A 9 -9.54 8.71 1.81
C ALA A 9 -10.39 7.92 0.79
N ALA A 10 -11.30 7.05 1.23
CA ALA A 10 -12.37 6.48 0.39
C ALA A 10 -13.53 7.46 0.11
N ALA A 11 -13.25 8.75 -0.07
CA ALA A 11 -14.24 9.68 -0.62
C ALA A 11 -14.28 9.46 -2.14
N ASP A 12 -15.34 8.77 -2.58
CA ASP A 12 -15.81 8.70 -3.96
C ASP A 12 -15.06 7.76 -4.94
N ILE A 13 -15.07 6.45 -4.64
CA ILE A 13 -14.56 5.41 -5.56
C ILE A 13 -15.44 5.28 -6.84
N SER A 14 -16.61 5.93 -6.88
CA SER A 14 -17.51 5.93 -8.03
C SER A 14 -17.34 7.16 -8.93
N SER A 15 -17.08 8.36 -8.37
CA SER A 15 -16.95 9.59 -9.17
C SER A 15 -15.63 9.70 -9.90
N TRP A 16 -14.51 9.19 -9.34
CA TRP A 16 -13.20 9.41 -9.95
C TRP A 16 -13.11 8.81 -11.36
N ARG A 17 -13.87 7.74 -11.66
CA ARG A 17 -13.97 7.19 -13.02
C ARG A 17 -14.70 8.13 -13.97
N SER A 18 -15.72 8.83 -13.50
CA SER A 18 -16.45 9.86 -14.25
C SER A 18 -15.59 11.10 -14.49
N ASP A 19 -14.73 11.46 -13.54
CA ASP A 19 -13.77 12.56 -13.66
C ASP A 19 -12.49 12.18 -14.44
N ALA A 20 -12.37 10.93 -14.88
CA ALA A 20 -11.19 10.44 -15.55
C ALA A 20 -11.16 10.89 -17.02
N LEU A 21 -10.12 11.64 -17.40
CA LEU A 21 -9.91 12.06 -18.79
C LEU A 21 -9.73 10.88 -19.75
N CYS A 22 -9.29 9.71 -19.27
CA CYS A 22 -9.13 8.53 -20.12
C CYS A 22 -10.45 8.05 -20.74
N ALA A 23 -11.59 8.27 -20.08
CA ALA A 23 -12.91 7.95 -20.62
C ALA A 23 -13.32 8.84 -21.81
N GLN A 24 -12.63 9.97 -22.01
CA GLN A 24 -12.85 10.92 -23.10
C GLN A 24 -11.85 10.71 -24.27
N THR A 25 -11.01 9.70 -24.17
CA THR A 25 -9.97 9.36 -25.15
C THR A 25 -10.09 7.91 -25.60
N ASP A 26 -9.29 7.51 -26.58
CA ASP A 26 -9.35 6.15 -27.11
C ASP A 26 -8.85 5.11 -26.08
N PRO A 27 -9.66 4.09 -25.74
CA PRO A 27 -9.29 3.09 -24.74
C PRO A 27 -8.16 2.16 -25.20
N GLU A 28 -7.97 1.94 -26.52
CA GLU A 28 -6.88 1.09 -27.02
C GLU A 28 -5.50 1.70 -26.71
N GLU A 29 -5.44 3.02 -26.55
CA GLU A 29 -4.23 3.74 -26.18
C GLU A 29 -3.76 3.40 -24.74
N PHE A 30 -4.71 3.05 -23.86
CA PHE A 30 -4.44 2.69 -22.47
C PHE A 30 -4.18 1.19 -22.29
N PHE A 31 -4.57 0.37 -23.27
CA PHE A 31 -4.34 -1.07 -23.31
C PHE A 31 -3.49 -1.48 -24.54
N PRO A 32 -2.26 -0.95 -24.68
CA PRO A 32 -1.44 -1.29 -25.82
C PRO A 32 -0.99 -2.76 -25.78
N PRO A 33 -0.74 -3.38 -26.95
CA PRO A 33 -0.13 -4.70 -27.02
C PRO A 33 1.28 -4.70 -26.38
N PRO A 34 1.82 -5.87 -26.01
CA PRO A 34 3.16 -5.97 -25.43
C PRO A 34 4.21 -5.29 -26.33
N GLY A 35 4.87 -4.24 -25.83
CA GLY A 35 5.85 -3.46 -26.60
C GLY A 35 5.29 -2.23 -27.33
N GLY A 36 3.99 -1.94 -27.20
CA GLY A 36 3.37 -0.73 -27.76
C GLY A 36 3.77 0.56 -27.05
N ALA A 37 3.60 1.69 -27.75
CA ALA A 37 3.94 3.00 -27.21
C ALA A 37 2.96 3.43 -26.10
N THR A 38 3.47 3.68 -24.90
CA THR A 38 2.68 4.13 -23.73
C THR A 38 2.75 5.65 -23.50
N SER A 39 3.50 6.37 -24.35
CA SER A 39 3.86 7.77 -24.13
C SER A 39 2.67 8.73 -24.23
N ARG A 40 1.71 8.46 -25.11
CA ARG A 40 0.54 9.32 -25.32
C ARG A 40 -0.47 9.15 -24.17
N ALA A 41 -0.76 7.91 -23.75
CA ALA A 41 -1.59 7.63 -22.58
C ALA A 41 -0.98 8.19 -21.28
N LYS A 42 0.35 8.14 -21.11
CA LYS A 42 1.03 8.78 -19.96
C LYS A 42 0.83 10.30 -19.92
N ARG A 43 0.79 10.99 -21.06
CA ARG A 43 0.51 12.44 -21.13
C ARG A 43 -0.92 12.73 -20.68
N VAL A 44 -1.90 12.01 -21.24
CA VAL A 44 -3.31 12.16 -20.84
C VAL A 44 -3.51 11.89 -19.35
N CYS A 45 -2.86 10.85 -18.81
CA CYS A 45 -2.90 10.58 -17.38
C CYS A 45 -2.26 11.68 -16.52
N ALA A 46 -1.31 12.45 -17.03
CA ALA A 46 -0.67 13.53 -16.27
C ALA A 46 -1.59 14.72 -16.03
N GLU A 47 -2.53 14.96 -16.96
CA GLU A 47 -3.53 16.02 -16.90
C GLU A 47 -4.82 15.58 -16.18
N CYS A 48 -4.92 14.28 -15.84
CA CYS A 48 -6.12 13.70 -15.25
C CYS A 48 -6.22 14.01 -13.73
N PRO A 49 -7.31 14.64 -13.25
CA PRO A 49 -7.49 14.95 -11.83
C PRO A 49 -7.66 13.68 -10.98
N ALA A 50 -8.24 12.62 -11.56
CA ALA A 50 -8.48 11.34 -10.91
C ALA A 50 -7.24 10.43 -10.85
N ARG A 51 -6.06 10.90 -11.28
CA ARG A 51 -4.83 10.09 -11.37
C ARG A 51 -4.49 9.38 -10.07
N ALA A 52 -4.59 10.06 -8.93
CA ALA A 52 -4.23 9.51 -7.62
C ALA A 52 -5.20 8.38 -7.21
N ALA A 53 -6.51 8.61 -7.33
CA ALA A 53 -7.55 7.63 -7.04
C ALA A 53 -7.46 6.41 -7.98
N CYS A 54 -7.21 6.65 -9.28
CA CYS A 54 -7.00 5.62 -10.29
C CYS A 54 -5.78 4.74 -9.96
N LEU A 55 -4.66 5.34 -9.55
CA LEU A 55 -3.46 4.61 -9.16
C LEU A 55 -3.71 3.77 -7.90
N ALA A 56 -4.35 4.36 -6.89
CA ALA A 56 -4.69 3.65 -5.65
C ALA A 56 -5.56 2.43 -5.95
N HIS A 57 -6.59 2.59 -6.78
CA HIS A 57 -7.44 1.49 -7.23
C HIS A 57 -6.62 0.39 -7.91
N ALA A 58 -5.77 0.74 -8.87
CA ALA A 58 -4.96 -0.23 -9.59
C ALA A 58 -3.95 -0.97 -8.70
N LEU A 59 -3.45 -0.33 -7.63
CA LEU A 59 -2.59 -0.95 -6.64
C LEU A 59 -3.38 -1.89 -5.71
N THR A 60 -4.59 -1.50 -5.29
CA THR A 60 -5.47 -2.30 -4.43
C THR A 60 -5.99 -3.55 -5.13
N TYR A 61 -6.42 -3.44 -6.39
CA TYR A 61 -6.97 -4.56 -7.17
C TYR A 61 -5.91 -5.33 -7.96
N ASN A 62 -4.65 -4.92 -7.85
CA ASN A 62 -3.51 -5.53 -8.53
C ASN A 62 -3.76 -5.73 -10.03
N GLU A 63 -4.28 -4.70 -10.70
CA GLU A 63 -4.56 -4.74 -12.13
C GLU A 63 -3.27 -5.11 -12.89
N GLN A 64 -3.30 -6.06 -13.81
CA GLN A 64 -2.08 -6.57 -14.44
C GLN A 64 -1.84 -6.01 -15.84
N HIS A 65 -2.84 -5.33 -16.40
CA HIS A 65 -2.83 -4.84 -17.77
C HIS A 65 -3.16 -3.35 -17.83
N GLY A 66 -2.71 -2.72 -18.90
CA GLY A 66 -3.00 -1.32 -19.20
C GLY A 66 -2.31 -0.30 -18.29
N ILE A 67 -2.55 0.97 -18.59
CA ILE A 67 -1.94 2.13 -17.92
C ILE A 67 -2.94 2.70 -16.93
N TRP A 68 -2.55 2.72 -15.65
CA TRP A 68 -3.39 3.21 -14.56
C TRP A 68 -2.67 4.33 -13.81
N GLY A 69 -3.33 5.47 -13.63
CA GLY A 69 -2.73 6.64 -12.95
C GLY A 69 -1.41 7.12 -13.58
N GLY A 70 -1.22 6.89 -14.89
CA GLY A 70 0.01 7.21 -15.62
C GLY A 70 1.16 6.23 -15.37
N LYS A 71 0.88 5.05 -14.84
CA LYS A 71 1.86 3.99 -14.57
C LYS A 71 1.50 2.71 -15.32
N THR A 72 2.50 2.11 -15.95
CA THR A 72 2.42 0.78 -16.56
C THR A 72 2.35 -0.31 -15.49
N PRO A 73 1.97 -1.55 -15.83
CA PRO A 73 1.97 -2.66 -14.88
C PRO A 73 3.35 -2.88 -14.24
N ARG A 74 4.42 -2.78 -15.03
CA ARG A 74 5.80 -2.88 -14.55
C ARG A 74 6.14 -1.78 -13.55
N GLU A 75 5.84 -0.52 -13.87
CA GLU A 75 6.10 0.58 -12.94
C GLU A 75 5.30 0.47 -11.64
N ARG A 76 4.07 -0.09 -11.69
CA ARG A 76 3.27 -0.35 -10.48
C ARG A 76 3.88 -1.46 -9.62
N GLN A 77 4.36 -2.53 -10.24
CA GLN A 77 5.10 -3.59 -9.54
C GLN A 77 6.39 -3.05 -8.91
N GLU A 78 7.13 -2.22 -9.64
CA GLU A 78 8.33 -1.55 -9.11
C GLU A 78 7.99 -0.65 -7.90
N LEU A 79 6.90 0.12 -7.96
CA LEU A 79 6.44 0.92 -6.82
C LEU A 79 6.07 0.08 -5.60
N GLN A 80 5.31 -1.01 -5.78
CA GLN A 80 4.99 -1.94 -4.69
C GLN A 80 6.26 -2.58 -4.10
N HIS A 81 7.22 -2.92 -4.95
CA HIS A 81 8.47 -3.49 -4.50
C HIS A 81 9.31 -2.47 -3.71
N THR A 82 9.54 -1.28 -4.27
CA THR A 82 10.31 -0.21 -3.60
C THR A 82 9.67 0.16 -2.27
N THR A 83 8.36 0.38 -2.24
CA THR A 83 7.64 0.69 -0.99
C THR A 83 7.75 -0.44 0.03
N ALA A 84 7.68 -1.71 -0.39
CA ALA A 84 7.86 -2.86 0.51
C ALA A 84 9.29 -2.96 1.07
N ILE A 85 10.31 -2.64 0.26
CA ILE A 85 11.71 -2.62 0.69
C ILE A 85 11.97 -1.48 1.67
N GLU A 86 11.51 -0.27 1.35
CA GLU A 86 11.64 0.91 2.21
C GLU A 86 10.88 0.74 3.54
N SER A 87 9.72 0.11 3.50
CA SER A 87 8.88 -0.12 4.68
C SER A 87 9.40 -1.26 5.57
N ARG A 88 10.45 -2.00 5.18
CA ARG A 88 10.91 -3.18 5.92
C ARG A 88 11.59 -2.75 7.24
N PRO A 89 11.00 -3.04 8.41
CA PRO A 89 11.57 -2.61 9.69
C PRO A 89 12.88 -3.37 9.98
N THR A 90 13.80 -2.72 10.71
CA THR A 90 14.99 -3.40 11.22
C THR A 90 14.61 -4.46 12.27
N ARG A 91 15.48 -5.45 12.54
CA ARG A 91 15.20 -6.52 13.51
C ARG A 91 14.80 -5.98 14.90
N HIS A 92 15.46 -4.92 15.37
CA HIS A 92 15.13 -4.27 16.63
C HIS A 92 13.76 -3.57 16.60
N GLN A 93 13.46 -2.87 15.51
CA GLN A 93 12.16 -2.22 15.32
C GLN A 93 11.04 -3.26 15.23
N GLN A 94 11.27 -4.36 14.51
CA GLN A 94 10.33 -5.47 14.40
C GLN A 94 10.07 -6.12 15.78
N GLN A 95 11.10 -6.34 16.60
CA GLN A 95 10.91 -6.80 17.98
C GLN A 95 10.06 -5.83 18.80
N ALA A 96 10.30 -4.52 18.69
CA ALA A 96 9.52 -3.50 19.39
C ALA A 96 8.04 -3.51 18.96
N LEU A 97 7.77 -3.59 17.65
CA LEU A 97 6.41 -3.69 17.10
C LEU A 97 5.69 -4.95 17.57
N THR A 98 6.38 -6.10 17.57
CA THR A 98 5.80 -7.35 18.07
C THR A 98 5.49 -7.25 19.56
N ILE A 99 6.40 -6.70 20.37
CA ILE A 99 6.16 -6.51 21.81
C ILE A 99 5.00 -5.56 22.06
N ALA A 100 4.89 -4.45 21.33
CA ALA A 100 3.76 -3.52 21.45
C ALA A 100 2.43 -4.23 21.13
N THR A 101 2.38 -4.99 20.04
CA THR A 101 1.20 -5.78 19.64
C THR A 101 0.80 -6.81 20.71
N LEU A 102 1.76 -7.58 21.22
CA LEU A 102 1.52 -8.56 22.28
C LEU A 102 1.05 -7.91 23.58
N SER A 103 1.56 -6.72 23.90
CA SER A 103 1.15 -5.96 25.08
C SER A 103 -0.29 -5.47 24.95
N ALA A 104 -0.71 -4.99 23.78
CA ALA A 104 -2.10 -4.61 23.51
C ALA A 104 -3.07 -5.79 23.63
N GLN A 105 -2.60 -7.01 23.37
CA GLN A 105 -3.35 -8.27 23.55
C GLN A 105 -3.28 -8.82 24.99
N ASN A 106 -2.71 -8.08 25.95
CA ASN A 106 -2.47 -8.52 27.34
C ASN A 106 -1.66 -9.83 27.45
N VAL A 107 -0.80 -10.13 26.48
CA VAL A 107 0.05 -11.31 26.52
C VAL A 107 1.11 -11.13 27.62
N PRO A 108 1.33 -12.12 28.50
CA PRO A 108 2.32 -12.03 29.57
C PRO A 108 3.76 -11.95 29.01
N ALA A 109 4.67 -11.40 29.82
CA ALA A 109 6.04 -11.12 29.37
C ALA A 109 6.82 -12.42 29.08
N GLU A 110 6.50 -13.50 29.78
CA GLU A 110 7.09 -14.83 29.63
C GLU A 110 6.79 -15.42 28.25
N SER A 111 5.53 -15.37 27.82
CA SER A 111 5.12 -15.84 26.50
C SER A 111 5.74 -14.99 25.38
N SER A 112 5.81 -13.67 25.57
CA SER A 112 6.42 -12.75 24.62
C SER A 112 7.93 -13.00 24.47
N ALA A 113 8.62 -13.25 25.59
CA ALA A 113 10.04 -13.57 25.64
C ALA A 113 10.35 -14.89 24.92
N SER A 114 9.56 -15.93 25.18
CA SER A 114 9.69 -17.24 24.52
C SER A 114 9.48 -17.16 23.01
N GLN A 115 8.49 -16.40 22.54
CA GLN A 115 8.20 -16.26 21.09
C GLN A 115 9.33 -15.52 20.34
N LEU A 116 9.92 -14.51 20.97
CA LEU A 116 10.93 -13.65 20.34
C LEU A 116 12.37 -14.12 20.56
N GLY A 117 12.58 -15.15 21.39
CA GLY A 117 13.91 -15.64 21.77
C GLY A 117 14.73 -14.60 22.54
N ILE A 118 14.07 -13.78 23.37
CA ILE A 118 14.70 -12.72 24.17
C ILE A 118 14.37 -12.89 25.65
N THR A 119 15.01 -12.12 26.53
CA THR A 119 14.74 -12.21 27.98
C THR A 119 13.50 -11.41 28.39
N THR A 120 12.83 -11.82 29.47
CA THR A 120 11.69 -11.09 30.05
C THR A 120 12.06 -9.66 30.47
N ARG A 121 13.28 -9.45 31.00
CA ARG A 121 13.80 -8.09 31.28
C ARG A 121 13.85 -7.22 30.02
N GLN A 122 14.20 -7.80 28.88
CA GLN A 122 14.24 -7.09 27.61
C GLN A 122 12.83 -6.72 27.13
N VAL A 123 11.84 -7.59 27.32
CA VAL A 123 10.42 -7.30 27.06
C VAL A 123 9.94 -6.12 27.91
N TYR A 124 10.18 -6.14 29.22
CA TYR A 124 9.79 -5.05 30.12
C TYR A 124 10.45 -3.71 29.75
N ARG A 125 11.74 -3.71 29.37
CA ARG A 125 12.46 -2.50 28.93
C ARG A 125 11.89 -1.91 27.64
N ILE A 126 11.40 -2.75 26.73
CA ILE A 126 10.79 -2.29 25.48
C ILE A 126 9.40 -1.73 25.78
N ARG A 127 8.58 -2.44 26.56
CA ARG A 127 7.26 -1.95 27.02
C ARG A 127 7.36 -0.58 27.69
N SER A 128 8.34 -0.38 28.58
CA SER A 128 8.54 0.89 29.29
C SER A 128 8.99 2.05 28.39
N ARG A 129 9.38 1.79 27.13
CA ARG A 129 9.75 2.82 26.14
C ARG A 129 8.63 3.13 25.15
N THR A 130 7.68 2.21 25.00
CA THR A 130 6.57 2.30 24.04
C THR A 130 5.22 2.59 24.70
N ALA A 131 5.14 2.51 26.03
CA ALA A 131 4.01 2.92 26.85
C ALA A 131 4.09 4.42 27.16
#